data_AF-A0A4U9W553-F1
#
_entry.id   AF-A0A4U9W553-F1
#
_cell.length_a   1.000
_cell.length_b   1.000
_cell.length_c   1.000
_cell.angle_alpha   90.00
_cell.angle_beta   90.00
_cell.angle_gamma   90.00
#
_symmetry.space_group_name_H-M   'P 1'
#
loop_
_entity.id
_entity.type
_entity.pdbx_description
1 polymer ?
#
loop_
_entity_poly.entity_id
_entity_poly.type
_entity_poly.pdbx_seq_one_letter_code
_entity_poly.pdbx_strand_id
1 'polypeptide(L)'
;MGFSKGSRLTAEFDISGYVHSGENLLAVRVMQWADSTYIEDQDMWWTAGIFRDVYLVGKEPVHVQDLTVRTDFAADYQSATLSCALEIENLSGAPLADYVVEYALFDNDNLLAQQYQGAQTQTHFAINLANPIQWSAENPYLYQLFITLKDQAAPYWR
;
A
#
# COMPACT_ATOMS: atom_id res chain seq x y z
N MET A 1 -7.86 14.75 -11.66
CA MET A 1 -7.94 15.37 -13.01
C MET A 1 -6.81 14.82 -13.87
N GLY A 2 -7.07 14.47 -15.13
CA GLY A 2 -6.06 13.89 -16.02
C GLY A 2 -6.64 12.86 -17.00
N PHE A 3 -5.79 12.03 -17.58
CA PHE A 3 -6.19 10.88 -18.40
C PHE A 3 -5.29 9.68 -18.05
N SER A 4 -5.77 8.47 -18.33
CA SER A 4 -5.00 7.23 -18.14
C SER A 4 -5.22 6.27 -19.30
N LYS A 5 -4.28 5.34 -19.48
CA LYS A 5 -4.32 4.21 -20.43
C LYS A 5 -3.89 2.94 -19.70
N GLY A 6 -4.30 1.79 -20.24
CA GLY A 6 -4.12 0.49 -19.62
C GLY A 6 -5.38 0.08 -18.88
N SER A 7 -6.22 -0.73 -19.54
CA SER A 7 -7.56 -1.08 -19.08
C SER A 7 -7.58 -1.91 -17.79
N ARG A 8 -6.43 -2.48 -17.39
CA ARG A 8 -6.33 -3.50 -16.33
C ARG A 8 -5.62 -3.04 -15.06
N LEU A 9 -5.10 -1.82 -15.04
CA LEU A 9 -4.40 -1.23 -13.90
C LEU A 9 -5.26 -0.13 -13.26
N THR A 10 -5.04 0.10 -11.97
CA THR A 10 -5.66 1.21 -11.25
C THR A 10 -5.10 2.53 -11.78
N ALA A 11 -5.97 3.54 -11.88
CA ALA A 11 -5.57 4.92 -12.14
C ALA A 11 -5.96 5.78 -10.94
N GLU A 12 -4.98 6.44 -10.34
CA GLU A 12 -5.15 7.32 -9.19
C GLU A 12 -4.91 8.77 -9.59
N PHE A 13 -5.71 9.68 -9.04
CA PHE A 13 -5.58 11.11 -9.28
C PHE A 13 -5.76 11.85 -7.96
N ASP A 14 -4.79 12.68 -7.59
CA ASP A 14 -4.99 13.63 -6.50
C ASP A 14 -6.05 14.66 -6.90
N ILE A 15 -7.11 14.74 -6.09
CA ILE A 15 -8.23 15.67 -6.27
C ILE A 15 -8.30 16.73 -5.16
N SER A 16 -7.35 16.77 -4.23
CA SER A 16 -7.38 17.61 -3.03
C SER A 16 -7.59 19.10 -3.35
N GLY A 17 -6.99 19.58 -4.45
CA GLY A 17 -7.16 20.97 -4.91
C GLY A 17 -8.42 21.26 -5.74
N TYR A 18 -9.25 20.26 -6.03
CA TYR A 18 -10.44 20.38 -6.90
C TYR A 18 -11.76 20.17 -6.15
N VAL A 19 -11.72 19.52 -4.99
CA VAL A 19 -12.90 19.21 -4.20
C VAL A 19 -13.21 20.31 -3.19
N HIS A 20 -14.48 20.43 -2.82
CA HIS A 20 -14.94 21.28 -1.74
C HIS A 20 -15.97 20.55 -0.87
N SER A 21 -16.25 21.09 0.32
CA SER A 21 -17.32 20.56 1.16
C SER A 21 -18.67 20.61 0.45
N GLY A 22 -19.47 19.56 0.60
CA GLY A 22 -20.79 19.43 0.00
C GLY A 22 -20.76 18.69 -1.35
N GLU A 23 -21.60 19.13 -2.28
CA GLU A 23 -21.81 18.45 -3.56
C GLU A 23 -20.68 18.74 -4.54
N ASN A 24 -20.14 17.70 -5.18
CA ASN A 24 -19.11 17.79 -6.21
C ASN A 24 -19.55 17.01 -7.46
N LEU A 25 -19.15 17.46 -8.65
CA LEU A 25 -19.42 16.77 -9.91
C LEU A 25 -18.18 16.04 -10.40
N LEU A 26 -18.30 14.72 -10.63
CA LEU A 26 -17.30 13.91 -11.34
C LEU A 26 -17.79 13.65 -12.77
N ALA A 27 -16.99 14.05 -13.77
CA ALA A 27 -17.25 13.77 -15.18
C ALA A 27 -16.11 12.96 -15.77
N VAL A 28 -16.43 11.81 -16.39
CA VAL A 28 -15.45 10.89 -17.00
C VAL A 28 -15.87 10.59 -18.44
N ARG A 29 -14.93 10.73 -19.38
CA ARG A 29 -15.11 10.32 -20.77
C ARG A 29 -14.27 9.07 -21.05
N VAL A 30 -14.94 7.97 -21.38
CA VAL A 30 -14.29 6.71 -21.72
C VAL A 30 -14.28 6.53 -23.25
N MET A 31 -13.11 6.23 -23.81
CA MET A 31 -12.94 5.95 -25.23
C MET A 31 -12.79 4.44 -25.41
N GLN A 32 -13.59 3.83 -26.28
CA GLN A 32 -13.47 2.39 -26.57
C GLN A 32 -12.19 2.05 -27.33
N TRP A 33 -11.74 2.95 -28.20
CA TRP A 33 -10.59 2.74 -29.08
C TRP A 33 -9.54 3.83 -28.86
N ALA A 34 -8.28 3.41 -28.72
CA ALA A 34 -7.12 4.28 -28.57
C ALA A 34 -5.88 3.59 -29.16
N ASP A 35 -4.75 4.29 -29.21
CA ASP A 35 -3.46 3.70 -29.56
C ASP A 35 -3.06 2.54 -28.65
N SER A 36 -3.44 2.57 -27.36
CA SER A 36 -3.20 1.45 -26.43
C SER A 36 -4.00 0.19 -26.77
N THR A 37 -5.06 0.28 -27.56
CA THR A 37 -5.82 -0.89 -28.01
C THR A 37 -4.93 -1.87 -28.78
N TYR A 38 -3.93 -1.39 -29.52
CA TYR A 38 -2.99 -2.24 -30.28
C TYR A 38 -2.16 -3.19 -29.40
N ILE A 39 -2.00 -2.90 -28.11
CA ILE A 39 -1.30 -3.79 -27.15
C ILE A 39 -2.29 -4.57 -26.25
N GLU A 40 -3.60 -4.40 -26.46
CA GLU A 40 -4.68 -5.06 -25.70
C GLU A 40 -5.55 -5.97 -26.60
N ASP A 41 -4.93 -6.59 -27.62
CA ASP A 41 -5.56 -7.53 -28.56
C ASP A 41 -5.53 -8.98 -28.02
N GLN A 42 -6.20 -9.20 -26.89
CA GLN A 42 -6.38 -10.55 -26.35
C GLN A 42 -7.56 -11.25 -27.04
N ASP A 43 -7.51 -12.58 -27.14
CA ASP A 43 -8.61 -13.41 -27.65
C ASP A 43 -9.77 -13.42 -26.63
N MET A 44 -10.58 -12.36 -26.68
CA MET A 44 -11.68 -12.09 -25.77
C MET A 44 -12.67 -11.09 -26.39
N TRP A 45 -13.77 -10.81 -25.69
CA TRP A 45 -14.74 -9.80 -26.12
C TRP A 45 -14.20 -8.37 -26.01
N TRP A 46 -14.43 -7.57 -27.03
CA TRP A 46 -14.15 -6.13 -27.02
C TRP A 46 -15.24 -5.37 -26.28
N THR A 47 -14.95 -4.94 -25.05
CA THR A 47 -15.87 -4.18 -24.20
C THR A 47 -15.19 -2.91 -23.67
N ALA A 48 -15.99 -1.91 -23.29
CA ALA A 48 -15.49 -0.66 -22.70
C ALA A 48 -16.45 -0.14 -21.63
N GLY A 49 -15.95 0.79 -20.80
CA GLY A 49 -16.71 1.43 -19.73
C GLY A 49 -15.89 1.52 -18.45
N ILE A 50 -16.53 2.00 -17.38
CA ILE A 50 -16.00 1.90 -16.01
C ILE A 50 -16.52 0.58 -15.45
N PHE A 51 -15.70 -0.47 -15.51
CA PHE A 51 -16.11 -1.85 -15.23
C PHE A 51 -15.50 -2.43 -13.93
N ARG A 52 -14.76 -1.61 -13.18
CA ARG A 52 -14.24 -1.91 -11.84
C ARG A 52 -14.63 -0.77 -10.90
N ASP A 53 -14.43 -1.01 -9.61
CA ASP A 53 -14.82 -0.10 -8.54
C ASP A 53 -14.18 1.29 -8.68
N VAL A 54 -14.94 2.29 -8.24
CA VAL A 54 -14.49 3.67 -8.11
C VAL A 54 -14.79 4.11 -6.68
N TYR A 55 -13.77 4.59 -5.98
CA TYR A 55 -13.89 5.06 -4.60
C TYR A 55 -12.94 6.24 -4.37
N LEU A 56 -13.17 6.95 -3.26
CA LEU A 56 -12.30 8.01 -2.79
C LEU A 56 -11.49 7.51 -1.60
N VAL A 57 -10.22 7.91 -1.54
CA VAL A 57 -9.34 7.63 -0.41
C VAL A 57 -8.89 8.95 0.19
N GLY A 58 -9.15 9.13 1.48
CA GLY A 58 -8.55 10.20 2.26
C GLY A 58 -7.27 9.68 2.91
N LYS A 59 -6.19 10.46 2.82
CA LYS A 59 -4.94 10.20 3.52
C LYS A 59 -4.60 11.42 4.38
N GLU A 60 -4.04 11.19 5.55
CA GLU A 60 -3.46 12.27 6.36
C GLU A 60 -2.27 12.90 5.62
N PRO A 61 -1.94 14.18 5.84
CA PRO A 61 -0.81 14.83 5.18
C PRO A 61 0.53 14.11 5.37
N VAL A 62 0.68 13.35 6.46
CA VAL A 62 1.80 12.45 6.69
C VAL A 62 1.27 11.02 6.73
N HIS A 63 1.69 10.18 5.78
CA HIS A 63 1.15 8.83 5.63
C HIS A 63 2.16 7.87 4.99
N VAL A 64 1.91 6.56 5.13
CA VAL A 64 2.64 5.54 4.38
C VAL A 64 2.12 5.56 2.94
N GLN A 65 3.00 5.90 2.01
CA GLN A 65 2.67 6.04 0.59
C GLN A 65 2.88 4.74 -0.18
N ASP A 66 3.98 4.03 0.10
CA ASP A 66 4.26 2.73 -0.49
C ASP A 66 4.96 1.81 0.52
N LEU A 67 4.84 0.50 0.30
CA LEU A 67 5.53 -0.50 1.09
C LEU A 67 5.93 -1.69 0.21
N THR A 68 7.13 -2.20 0.46
CA THR A 68 7.62 -3.46 -0.11
C THR A 68 7.98 -4.41 1.02
N VAL A 69 7.47 -5.63 0.94
CA VAL A 69 7.78 -6.72 1.89
C VAL A 69 8.48 -7.84 1.13
N ARG A 70 9.63 -8.27 1.64
CA ARG A 70 10.43 -9.36 1.08
C ARG A 70 10.75 -10.38 2.16
N THR A 71 10.67 -11.66 1.82
CA THR A 71 11.08 -12.75 2.70
C THR A 71 12.22 -13.51 2.06
N ASP A 72 13.35 -13.59 2.74
CA ASP A 72 14.50 -14.40 2.32
C ASP A 72 14.71 -15.52 3.34
N PHE A 73 14.80 -16.76 2.86
CA PHE A 73 15.12 -17.92 3.70
C PHE A 73 16.63 -18.14 3.76
N ALA A 74 17.10 -18.63 4.91
CA ALA A 74 18.42 -19.24 5.01
C ALA A 74 18.50 -20.48 4.09
N ALA A 75 19.71 -20.89 3.73
CA ALA A 75 19.94 -21.97 2.77
C ALA A 75 19.36 -23.33 3.21
N ASP A 76 19.16 -23.53 4.51
CA ASP A 76 18.55 -24.72 5.10
C ASP A 76 17.01 -24.63 5.24
N TYR A 77 16.44 -23.48 4.87
CA TYR A 77 15.03 -23.14 5.00
C TYR A 77 14.48 -23.22 6.44
N GLN A 78 15.35 -23.19 7.46
CA GLN A 78 14.97 -23.25 8.87
C GLN A 78 14.82 -21.86 9.51
N SER A 79 15.28 -20.80 8.85
CA SER A 79 15.04 -19.43 9.29
C SER A 79 14.77 -18.53 8.10
N ALA A 80 14.06 -17.42 8.35
CA ALA A 80 13.82 -16.40 7.35
C ALA A 80 13.95 -15.00 7.93
N THR A 81 14.30 -14.06 7.07
CA THR A 81 14.28 -12.63 7.35
C THR A 81 13.17 -11.99 6.54
N LEU A 82 12.19 -11.42 7.24
CA LEU A 82 11.16 -10.55 6.68
C LEU A 82 11.70 -9.12 6.66
N SER A 83 12.03 -8.60 5.48
CA SER A 83 12.51 -7.23 5.28
C SER A 83 11.37 -6.36 4.75
N CYS A 84 11.22 -5.16 5.31
CA CYS A 84 10.25 -4.18 4.85
C CYS A 84 10.93 -2.86 4.51
N ALA A 85 10.54 -2.28 3.38
CA ALA A 85 10.89 -0.93 2.96
C ALA A 85 9.60 -0.11 2.85
N LEU A 86 9.55 1.05 3.49
CA LEU A 86 8.41 1.94 3.50
C LEU A 86 8.83 3.28 2.90
N GLU A 87 7.97 3.80 2.04
CA GLU A 87 7.99 5.19 1.62
C GLU A 87 6.93 5.97 2.41
N ILE A 88 7.39 6.96 3.18
CA ILE A 88 6.51 7.87 3.92
C ILE A 88 6.46 9.19 3.16
N GLU A 89 5.27 9.56 2.71
CA GLU A 89 5.02 10.87 2.12
C GLU A 89 4.66 11.88 3.21
N ASN A 90 5.24 13.07 3.13
CA ASN A 90 5.01 14.16 4.06
C ASN A 90 4.68 15.44 3.30
N LEU A 91 3.39 15.71 3.17
CA LEU A 91 2.82 16.90 2.53
C LEU A 91 2.63 18.06 3.53
N SER A 92 2.87 17.84 4.83
CA SER A 92 2.66 18.84 5.88
C SER A 92 3.74 19.92 5.94
N GLY A 93 4.95 19.61 5.44
CA GLY A 93 6.14 20.46 5.57
C GLY A 93 6.76 20.49 6.97
N ALA A 94 6.13 19.88 7.98
CA ALA A 94 6.70 19.73 9.32
C ALA A 94 7.73 18.58 9.35
N PRO A 95 8.77 18.63 10.21
CA PRO A 95 9.70 17.50 10.37
C PRO A 95 9.00 16.23 10.86
N LEU A 96 9.48 15.05 10.44
CA LEU A 96 9.00 13.74 10.90
C LEU A 96 9.48 13.36 12.32
N ALA A 97 10.08 14.29 13.08
CA ALA A 97 10.77 13.99 14.35
C ALA A 97 9.83 13.37 15.40
N ASP A 98 8.55 13.73 15.38
CA ASP A 98 7.54 13.23 16.31
C ASP A 98 6.81 11.98 15.78
N TYR A 99 7.19 11.46 14.62
CA TYR A 99 6.57 10.29 14.01
C TYR A 99 7.35 9.01 14.32
N VAL A 100 6.63 7.94 14.64
CA VAL A 100 7.18 6.61 14.88
C VAL A 100 6.45 5.59 14.02
N VAL A 101 7.22 4.71 13.38
CA VAL A 101 6.70 3.50 12.75
C VAL A 101 6.72 2.40 13.79
N GLU A 102 5.55 1.90 14.14
CA GLU A 102 5.38 0.63 14.84
C GLU A 102 5.13 -0.47 13.82
N TYR A 103 5.80 -1.60 13.98
CA TYR A 103 5.54 -2.80 13.19
C TYR A 103 5.42 -4.01 14.10
N ALA A 104 4.36 -4.78 13.87
CA ALA A 104 4.01 -5.95 14.66
C ALA A 104 3.65 -7.12 13.75
N LEU A 105 4.34 -8.24 13.92
CA LEU A 105 4.10 -9.47 13.18
C LEU A 105 3.34 -10.45 14.06
N PHE A 106 2.22 -10.95 13.53
CA PHE A 106 1.36 -11.91 14.18
C PHE A 106 1.29 -13.22 13.40
N ASP A 107 1.16 -14.28 14.18
CA ASP A 107 0.73 -15.59 13.73
C ASP A 107 -0.65 -15.88 14.34
N ASN A 108 -1.70 -15.68 13.54
CA ASN A 108 -3.07 -15.59 14.02
C ASN A 108 -3.18 -14.53 15.14
N ASP A 109 -3.58 -14.92 16.35
CA ASP A 109 -3.66 -14.01 17.50
C ASP A 109 -2.34 -13.91 18.28
N ASN A 110 -1.30 -14.68 17.92
CA ASN A 110 -0.03 -14.70 18.62
C ASN A 110 0.93 -13.64 18.10
N LEU A 111 1.34 -12.71 18.96
CA LEU A 111 2.35 -11.71 18.63
C LEU A 111 3.75 -12.36 18.60
N LEU A 112 4.38 -12.38 17.42
CA LEU A 112 5.72 -12.92 17.22
C LEU A 112 6.82 -11.88 17.41
N ALA A 113 6.58 -10.65 16.95
CA ALA A 113 7.52 -9.54 17.07
C ALA A 113 6.77 -8.20 17.09
N GLN A 114 7.25 -7.26 17.89
CA GLN A 114 6.77 -5.88 17.92
C GLN A 114 7.95 -4.94 18.17
N GLN A 115 8.13 -3.95 17.31
CA GLN A 115 9.25 -3.02 17.39
C GLN A 115 8.82 -1.62 16.93
N TYR A 116 9.63 -0.64 17.28
CA TYR A 116 9.40 0.78 17.03
C TYR A 116 10.65 1.42 16.44
N GLN A 117 10.47 2.32 15.48
CA GLN A 117 11.54 3.07 14.86
C GLN A 117 11.07 4.50 14.54
N GLY A 118 11.95 5.49 14.72
CA GLY A 118 11.66 6.85 14.28
C GLY A 118 11.41 6.92 12.78
N ALA A 119 10.34 7.60 12.37
CA ALA A 119 9.94 7.67 10.97
C ALA A 119 10.89 8.55 10.15
N GLN A 120 11.21 8.07 8.95
CA GLN A 120 11.91 8.83 7.92
C GLN A 120 11.17 8.63 6.59
N THR A 121 11.41 9.51 5.60
CA THR A 121 10.80 9.39 4.27
C THR A 121 11.07 8.02 3.62
N GLN A 122 12.24 7.44 3.91
CA GLN A 122 12.60 6.07 3.58
C GLN A 122 12.87 5.32 4.89
N THR A 123 12.00 4.40 5.25
CA THR A 123 12.11 3.62 6.50
C THR A 123 12.30 2.15 6.16
N HIS A 124 13.30 1.51 6.77
CA HIS A 124 13.57 0.09 6.59
C HIS A 124 13.63 -0.62 7.93
N PHE A 125 13.05 -1.81 8.00
CA PHE A 125 13.18 -2.71 9.15
C PHE A 125 13.23 -4.18 8.72
N ALA A 126 13.66 -5.04 9.64
CA ALA A 126 13.69 -6.48 9.42
C ALA A 126 13.27 -7.26 10.67
N ILE A 127 12.54 -8.35 10.48
CA ILE A 127 12.15 -9.30 11.51
C ILE A 127 12.76 -10.66 11.15
N ASN A 128 13.53 -11.23 12.08
CA ASN A 128 14.09 -12.58 11.92
C ASN A 128 13.17 -13.60 12.57
N LEU A 129 12.85 -14.67 11.84
CA LEU A 129 11.99 -15.76 12.28
C LEU A 129 12.75 -17.08 12.26
N ALA A 130 12.64 -17.84 13.34
CA ALA A 130 13.07 -19.23 13.39
C ALA A 130 11.89 -20.14 13.04
N ASN A 131 12.13 -21.09 12.15
CA ASN A 131 11.19 -22.09 11.65
C ASN A 131 9.83 -21.53 11.21
N PRO A 132 9.78 -20.50 10.33
CA PRO A 132 8.50 -19.99 9.84
C PRO A 132 7.78 -21.05 8.99
N ILE A 133 6.46 -21.09 9.09
CA ILE A 133 5.63 -21.94 8.25
C ILE A 133 5.62 -21.34 6.84
N GLN A 134 6.03 -22.15 5.87
CA GLN A 134 6.16 -21.71 4.48
C GLN A 134 4.80 -21.68 3.79
N TRP A 135 4.58 -20.64 2.98
CA TRP A 135 3.46 -20.59 2.05
C TRP A 135 3.74 -21.50 0.84
N SER A 136 2.77 -22.34 0.49
CA SER A 136 2.73 -23.05 -0.78
C SER A 136 1.28 -23.16 -1.27
N ALA A 137 1.07 -23.59 -2.51
CA ALA A 137 -0.28 -23.87 -3.00
C ALA A 137 -0.98 -25.00 -2.23
N GLU A 138 -0.21 -25.91 -1.62
CA GLU A 138 -0.71 -27.01 -0.79
C GLU A 138 -0.95 -26.58 0.66
N ASN A 139 -0.19 -25.59 1.14
CA ASN A 139 -0.28 -25.01 2.47
C ASN A 139 -0.21 -23.47 2.39
N PRO A 140 -1.33 -22.78 2.10
CA PRO A 140 -1.33 -21.33 1.85
C PRO A 140 -1.29 -20.53 3.17
N TYR A 141 -0.30 -20.82 4.01
CA TYR A 141 -0.13 -20.22 5.33
C TYR A 141 0.24 -18.74 5.23
N LEU A 142 -0.39 -17.89 6.05
CA LEU A 142 -0.17 -16.44 6.06
C LEU A 142 0.11 -15.94 7.47
N TYR A 143 1.07 -15.02 7.55
CA TYR A 143 1.31 -14.18 8.71
C TYR A 143 0.65 -12.81 8.51
N GLN A 144 0.40 -12.09 9.60
CA GLN A 144 -0.17 -10.74 9.57
C GLN A 144 0.86 -9.73 10.05
N LEU A 145 1.30 -8.84 9.15
CA LEU A 145 2.17 -7.72 9.49
C LEU A 145 1.32 -6.46 9.59
N PHE A 146 1.24 -5.90 10.80
CA PHE A 146 0.68 -4.58 11.04
C PHE A 146 1.80 -3.55 11.01
N ILE A 147 1.58 -2.48 10.26
CA ILE A 147 2.47 -1.32 10.20
C ILE A 147 1.62 -0.10 10.54
N THR A 148 2.01 0.62 11.59
CA THR A 148 1.29 1.81 12.05
C THR A 148 2.26 2.98 12.10
N LEU A 149 1.97 4.03 11.32
CA LEU A 149 2.62 5.33 11.46
C LEU A 149 1.89 6.13 12.53
N LYS A 150 2.57 6.43 13.63
CA LYS A 150 2.02 7.15 14.78
C LYS A 150 2.63 8.54 14.87
N ASP A 151 1.77 9.54 15.02
CA ASP A 151 2.17 10.88 15.45
C ASP A 151 2.18 10.92 16.99
N GLN A 152 3.34 11.15 17.61
CA GLN A 152 3.45 11.26 19.07
C GLN A 152 2.80 12.52 19.63
N ALA A 153 2.58 13.55 18.79
CA ALA A 153 1.93 14.79 19.20
C ALA A 153 0.40 14.74 19.11
N ALA A 154 -0.17 13.79 18.36
CA ALA A 154 -1.61 13.65 18.20
C ALA A 154 -2.20 12.78 19.34
N PRO A 155 -3.16 13.29 20.14
CA PRO A 155 -3.91 12.42 21.06
C PRO A 155 -4.64 11.34 20.24
N TYR A 156 -4.77 10.14 20.83
CA TYR A 156 -5.33 8.91 20.25
C TYR A 156 -6.82 9.00 19.82
N TRP A 157 -7.24 10.00 19.07
CA TRP A 157 -8.53 10.08 18.36
C TRP A 157 -8.62 11.42 17.61
N ARG A 158 -8.88 11.37 16.30
CA ARG A 158 -9.67 12.34 15.55
C ARG A 158 -10.46 11.60 14.48
#